data_AF-A0A087SW18-F1
#
_entry.id   AF-A0A087SW18-F1
#
_cell.length_a   1.000
_cell.length_b   1.000
_cell.length_c   1.000
_cell.angle_alpha   90.00
_cell.angle_beta   90.00
_cell.angle_gamma   90.00
#
_symmetry.space_group_name_H-M   'P 1'
#
loop_
_entity.id
_entity.type
_entity.pdbx_description
1 polymer ?
#
loop_
_entity_poly.entity_id
_entity_poly.type
_entity_poly.pdbx_seq_one_letter_code
_entity_poly.pdbx_strand_id
1 'polypeptide(L)'
;MTSSGGKTIASFSVFASLLCAAVAASEGGHSSYCQIRQADILRLEADVKVSRNYKGLWVSQKCEIQPGPRFQVRRYHIFRNGHFHLIRYYYLDPWCTKPDYSISAIGYFVPPPEKATSSADSWVVPGGMELDYILRKVIAVPFTVQAAERLSRKVKSSCPGAVPSSWKPFKKYKVLAYEERA
;
A
#
# COMPACT_ATOMS: atom_id res chain seq x y z
N MET A 1 -66.55 9.54 -26.06
CA MET A 1 -65.42 9.45 -25.10
C MET A 1 -64.38 10.47 -25.51
N THR A 2 -64.46 11.65 -24.91
CA THR A 2 -63.54 12.77 -25.09
C THR A 2 -62.49 12.70 -23.98
N SER A 3 -61.21 12.61 -24.34
CA SER A 3 -60.10 12.84 -23.39
C SER A 3 -59.24 13.96 -23.93
N SER A 4 -59.26 15.06 -23.18
CA SER A 4 -58.58 16.33 -23.39
C SER A 4 -57.38 16.41 -22.44
N GLY A 5 -56.32 17.08 -22.89
CA GLY A 5 -55.22 17.60 -22.06
C GLY A 5 -53.96 16.72 -22.11
N GLY A 6 -52.77 17.20 -22.48
CA GLY A 6 -52.29 18.55 -22.69
C GLY A 6 -50.94 18.74 -21.97
N LYS A 7 -50.00 19.36 -22.70
CA LYS A 7 -48.78 20.07 -22.25
C LYS A 7 -47.52 19.24 -22.01
N THR A 8 -46.30 19.71 -22.22
CA THR A 8 -45.65 20.75 -23.07
C THR A 8 -44.15 20.49 -22.83
N ILE A 9 -43.32 20.64 -23.86
CA ILE A 9 -41.86 20.47 -23.81
C ILE A 9 -41.18 21.79 -23.37
N ALA A 10 -40.07 21.61 -22.63
CA ALA A 10 -38.87 22.47 -22.49
C ALA A 10 -38.78 23.61 -21.45
N SER A 11 -37.72 23.47 -20.64
CA SER A 11 -36.67 24.44 -20.29
C SER A 11 -37.00 25.59 -19.34
N PHE A 12 -36.20 25.77 -18.28
CA PHE A 12 -35.52 27.05 -17.93
C PHE A 12 -34.50 26.86 -16.78
N SER A 13 -33.24 26.87 -17.19
CA SER A 13 -31.99 27.37 -16.60
C SER A 13 -31.95 28.21 -15.28
N VAL A 14 -30.85 27.96 -14.53
CA VAL A 14 -30.02 28.80 -13.61
C VAL A 14 -30.48 29.20 -12.19
N PHE A 15 -29.52 29.06 -11.25
CA PHE A 15 -29.33 29.72 -9.94
C PHE A 15 -29.95 29.09 -8.68
N ALA A 16 -29.19 28.19 -8.05
CA ALA A 16 -29.04 28.14 -6.59
C ALA A 16 -27.64 27.60 -6.21
N SER A 17 -26.61 28.24 -6.77
CA SER A 17 -25.24 28.17 -6.26
C SER A 17 -25.10 29.22 -5.16
N LEU A 18 -24.36 28.89 -4.08
CA LEU A 18 -24.06 29.70 -2.89
C LEU A 18 -25.14 29.71 -1.79
N LEU A 19 -25.15 28.67 -0.94
CA LEU A 19 -24.92 28.77 0.52
C LEU A 19 -25.04 27.37 1.16
N CYS A 20 -23.94 26.62 1.14
CA CYS A 20 -23.64 25.61 2.16
C CYS A 20 -22.10 25.49 2.30
N ALA A 21 -21.45 26.64 2.31
CA ALA A 21 -20.16 26.80 2.96
C ALA A 21 -20.45 27.41 4.35
N ALA A 22 -19.83 26.83 5.38
CA ALA A 22 -19.93 27.17 6.81
C ALA A 22 -21.02 26.43 7.61
N VAL A 23 -20.64 25.23 8.09
CA VAL A 23 -20.92 24.55 9.37
C VAL A 23 -20.61 23.07 9.07
N ALA A 24 -19.40 22.55 9.25
CA ALA A 24 -18.77 22.38 10.54
C ALA A 24 -17.25 22.56 10.45
N ALA A 25 -16.77 23.66 11.03
CA ALA A 25 -15.41 23.77 11.53
C ALA A 25 -15.50 23.80 13.07
N SER A 26 -14.57 23.07 13.71
CA SER A 26 -14.45 22.77 15.15
C SER A 26 -15.49 21.78 15.66
N GLU A 27 -15.14 20.70 16.37
CA GLU A 27 -14.29 20.68 17.57
C GLU A 27 -13.31 19.48 17.60
N GLY A 28 -12.27 19.60 18.42
CA GLY A 28 -11.09 18.73 18.41
C GLY A 28 -11.32 17.29 18.88
N GLY A 29 -10.38 16.41 18.47
CA GLY A 29 -10.24 15.07 19.00
C GLY A 29 -9.73 14.07 17.97
N HIS A 30 -8.43 13.76 18.03
CA HIS A 30 -7.74 12.63 17.39
C HIS A 30 -7.41 12.77 15.89
N SER A 31 -6.22 13.34 15.62
CA SER A 31 -5.43 13.04 14.41
C SER A 31 -4.97 11.57 14.44
N SER A 32 -5.88 10.61 14.25
CA SER A 32 -5.56 9.20 14.48
C SER A 32 -5.46 8.32 13.24
N TYR A 33 -5.89 8.77 12.06
CA TYR A 33 -5.78 7.93 10.87
C TYR A 33 -5.38 8.74 9.66
N CYS A 34 -4.12 9.14 9.65
CA CYS A 34 -3.51 9.39 8.37
C CYS A 34 -3.48 8.05 7.60
N GLN A 35 -4.36 7.91 6.62
CA GLN A 35 -4.36 6.79 5.69
C GLN A 35 -3.10 6.90 4.84
N ILE A 36 -1.96 6.47 5.38
CA ILE A 36 -0.77 6.19 4.57
C ILE A 36 -1.29 5.39 3.38
N ARG A 37 -1.03 5.86 2.16
CA ARG A 37 -1.28 5.07 0.95
C ARG A 37 -0.27 3.93 0.98
N GLN A 38 -0.51 2.94 1.83
CA GLN A 38 0.38 1.83 2.18
C GLN A 38 0.77 1.09 0.90
N ALA A 39 -0.23 0.87 0.05
CA ALA A 39 -0.06 0.31 -1.29
C ALA A 39 0.79 1.20 -2.19
N ASP A 40 0.85 2.52 -2.05
CA ASP A 40 1.69 3.38 -2.90
C ASP A 40 3.14 3.42 -2.43
N ILE A 41 3.40 3.36 -1.12
CA ILE A 41 4.77 3.23 -0.58
C ILE A 41 5.32 1.83 -0.86
N LEU A 42 4.46 0.81 -0.77
CA LEU A 42 4.79 -0.59 -1.07
C LEU A 42 4.72 -0.92 -2.57
N ARG A 43 4.00 -0.14 -3.39
CA ARG A 43 4.07 -0.21 -4.87
C ARG A 43 5.38 0.39 -5.32
N LEU A 44 6.38 -0.45 -5.27
CA LEU A 44 7.19 -0.71 -6.45
C LEU A 44 6.64 -2.01 -7.02
N GLU A 45 6.31 -2.00 -8.30
CA GLU A 45 5.44 -2.95 -9.02
C GLU A 45 5.55 -4.43 -8.56
N ALA A 46 4.43 -5.15 -8.69
CA ALA A 46 4.19 -6.57 -8.39
C ALA A 46 4.17 -7.01 -6.90
N ASP A 47 2.95 -6.95 -6.37
CA ASP A 47 2.15 -8.00 -5.71
C ASP A 47 2.84 -9.05 -4.83
N VAL A 48 2.33 -9.15 -3.59
CA VAL A 48 2.52 -10.31 -2.71
C VAL A 48 1.71 -11.47 -3.29
N LYS A 49 2.34 -12.26 -4.16
CA LYS A 49 1.75 -13.43 -4.82
C LYS A 49 2.12 -14.71 -4.08
N VAL A 50 1.15 -15.58 -3.93
CA VAL A 50 1.19 -16.69 -2.97
C VAL A 50 0.87 -17.96 -3.76
N SER A 51 1.88 -18.84 -3.96
CA SER A 51 1.68 -20.15 -4.61
C SER A 51 0.77 -21.04 -3.75
N ARG A 52 0.13 -22.09 -4.29
CA ARG A 52 -0.61 -23.06 -3.45
C ARG A 52 0.26 -23.70 -2.36
N ASN A 53 1.58 -23.79 -2.57
CA ASN A 53 2.55 -24.13 -1.51
C ASN A 53 3.21 -22.89 -0.91
N TYR A 54 2.42 -21.89 -0.53
CA TYR A 54 2.91 -20.59 -0.06
C TYR A 54 3.66 -20.58 1.27
N LYS A 55 3.51 -21.64 2.06
CA LYS A 55 4.02 -21.70 3.43
C LYS A 55 5.55 -21.81 3.39
N GLY A 56 6.21 -21.04 4.25
CA GLY A 56 7.67 -21.10 4.41
C GLY A 56 8.41 -19.87 3.92
N LEU A 57 9.69 -20.07 3.62
CA LEU A 57 10.65 -19.02 3.29
C LEU A 57 10.82 -18.89 1.78
N TRP A 58 10.53 -17.70 1.26
CA TRP A 58 10.74 -17.31 -0.14
C TRP A 58 11.87 -16.30 -0.21
N VAL A 59 12.95 -16.66 -0.89
CA VAL A 59 14.14 -15.82 -1.03
C VAL A 59 14.50 -15.67 -2.49
N SER A 60 14.88 -14.44 -2.89
CA SER A 60 15.52 -14.27 -4.19
C SER A 60 16.87 -14.97 -4.17
N GLN A 61 17.12 -15.83 -5.16
CA GLN A 61 18.42 -16.47 -5.33
C GLN A 61 19.43 -15.55 -6.04
N LYS A 62 18.92 -14.57 -6.79
CA LYS A 62 19.70 -13.58 -7.57
C LYS A 62 18.99 -12.23 -7.51
N CYS A 63 19.66 -11.19 -8.00
CA CYS A 63 19.07 -9.86 -8.15
C CYS A 63 17.87 -9.94 -9.11
N GLU A 64 16.69 -9.53 -8.64
CA GLU A 64 15.48 -9.48 -9.45
C GLU A 64 15.42 -8.14 -10.20
N ILE A 65 15.20 -8.19 -11.50
CA ILE A 65 15.06 -7.02 -12.37
C ILE A 65 13.57 -6.88 -12.70
N GLN A 66 12.99 -5.72 -12.39
CA GLN A 66 11.62 -5.38 -12.79
C GLN A 66 11.64 -4.40 -13.98
N PRO A 67 10.51 -4.24 -14.72
CA PRO A 67 10.38 -3.17 -15.68
C PRO A 67 10.74 -1.79 -15.07
N GLY A 68 11.60 -1.04 -15.75
CA GLY A 68 12.26 0.17 -15.23
C GLY A 68 13.59 -0.13 -14.51
N PRO A 69 14.39 0.88 -14.11
CA PRO A 69 15.64 0.66 -13.37
C PRO A 69 15.36 0.33 -11.89
N ARG A 70 14.67 -0.80 -11.65
CA ARG A 70 14.30 -1.28 -10.31
C ARG A 70 14.90 -2.66 -10.08
N PHE A 71 15.88 -2.71 -9.18
CA PHE A 71 16.60 -3.92 -8.80
C PHE A 71 16.27 -4.27 -7.36
N GLN A 72 15.93 -5.53 -7.09
CA GLN A 72 15.48 -5.93 -5.76
C GLN A 72 15.92 -7.34 -5.36
N VAL A 73 15.97 -7.54 -4.03
CA VAL A 73 16.09 -8.85 -3.39
C VAL A 73 15.01 -8.93 -2.32
N ARG A 74 14.28 -10.05 -2.26
CA ARG A 74 13.23 -10.29 -1.26
C ARG A 74 13.56 -11.48 -0.37
N ARG A 75 13.11 -11.38 0.88
CA ARG A 75 13.08 -12.45 1.88
C ARG A 75 11.73 -12.41 2.57
N TYR A 76 10.85 -13.33 2.20
CA TYR A 76 9.49 -13.41 2.70
C TYR A 76 9.30 -14.69 3.48
N HIS A 77 8.69 -14.59 4.65
CA HIS A 77 8.30 -15.73 5.45
C HIS A 77 6.78 -15.68 5.60
N ILE A 78 6.10 -16.70 5.09
CA ILE A 78 4.66 -16.86 5.25
C ILE A 78 4.41 -18.06 6.17
N PHE A 79 3.74 -17.79 7.30
CA PHE A 79 3.44 -18.78 8.31
C PHE A 79 2.17 -19.58 7.95
N ARG A 80 2.00 -20.74 8.60
CA ARG A 80 0.86 -21.63 8.32
C ARG A 80 -0.49 -20.95 8.55
N ASN A 81 -0.57 -20.11 9.57
CA ASN A 81 -1.76 -19.33 9.94
C ASN A 81 -2.05 -18.12 9.02
N GLY A 82 -1.32 -17.96 7.90
CA GLY A 82 -1.52 -16.86 6.96
C GLY A 82 -0.88 -15.54 7.36
N HIS A 83 -0.20 -15.48 8.51
CA HIS A 83 0.64 -14.32 8.85
C HIS A 83 1.89 -14.30 7.98
N PHE A 84 2.45 -13.11 7.78
CA PHE A 84 3.67 -12.95 7.00
C PHE A 84 4.62 -11.91 7.58
N HIS A 85 5.91 -12.14 7.35
CA HIS A 85 6.98 -11.16 7.45
C HIS A 85 7.65 -11.02 6.09
N LEU A 86 7.56 -9.84 5.49
CA LEU A 86 8.10 -9.56 4.17
C LEU A 86 9.22 -8.55 4.30
N ILE A 87 10.42 -8.86 3.84
CA ILE A 87 11.50 -7.87 3.71
C ILE A 87 11.91 -7.80 2.25
N ARG A 88 12.05 -6.58 1.75
CA ARG A 88 12.54 -6.31 0.40
C ARG A 88 13.62 -5.24 0.46
N TYR A 89 14.72 -5.50 -0.23
CA TYR A 89 15.85 -4.60 -0.41
C TYR A 89 15.82 -4.08 -1.85
N TYR A 90 16.00 -2.78 -2.01
CA TYR A 90 16.08 -2.11 -3.31
C TYR A 90 17.51 -1.63 -3.55
N TYR A 91 17.95 -1.74 -4.80
CA TYR A 91 19.31 -1.43 -5.23
C TYR A 91 19.30 -0.51 -6.45
N LEU A 92 20.42 0.21 -6.63
CA LEU A 92 20.63 1.14 -7.74
C LEU A 92 21.27 0.49 -8.97
N ASP A 93 21.71 -0.77 -8.87
CA ASP A 93 22.43 -1.49 -9.91
C ASP A 93 21.91 -2.93 -10.10
N PRO A 94 22.07 -3.51 -11.31
CA PRO A 94 21.54 -4.84 -11.64
C PRO A 94 22.27 -6.00 -10.94
N TRP A 95 23.40 -5.73 -10.27
CA TRP A 95 24.13 -6.73 -9.49
C TRP A 95 23.78 -6.69 -8.01
N CYS A 96 22.86 -5.82 -7.59
CA CYS A 96 22.46 -5.65 -6.20
C CYS A 96 23.66 -5.39 -5.26
N THR A 97 24.58 -4.53 -5.69
CA THR A 97 25.80 -4.16 -4.94
C THR A 97 25.73 -2.78 -4.28
N LYS A 98 24.84 -1.92 -4.77
CA LYS A 98 24.63 -0.53 -4.31
C LYS A 98 23.25 -0.42 -3.66
N PRO A 99 23.14 -0.69 -2.34
CA PRO A 99 21.86 -0.69 -1.64
C PRO A 99 21.29 0.73 -1.55
N ASP A 100 20.00 0.86 -1.84
CA ASP A 100 19.28 2.14 -1.85
C ASP A 100 18.45 2.31 -0.57
N TYR A 101 17.51 1.40 -0.34
CA TYR A 101 16.70 1.30 0.87
C TYR A 101 16.09 -0.09 1.03
N SER A 102 15.53 -0.36 2.20
CA SER A 102 14.74 -1.57 2.45
C SER A 102 13.38 -1.22 3.03
N ILE A 103 12.41 -2.10 2.77
CA ILE A 103 11.08 -2.06 3.37
C ILE A 103 10.81 -3.41 4.02
N SER A 104 10.34 -3.40 5.26
CA SER A 104 9.81 -4.58 5.94
C SER A 104 8.33 -4.39 6.27
N ALA A 105 7.52 -5.40 5.96
CA ALA A 105 6.10 -5.44 6.23
C ALA A 105 5.73 -6.66 7.07
N ILE A 106 4.82 -6.47 8.02
CA ILE A 106 4.22 -7.51 8.85
C ILE A 106 2.71 -7.41 8.69
N GLY A 107 2.06 -8.55 8.49
CA GLY A 107 0.62 -8.60 8.24
C GLY A 107 0.11 -10.03 8.16
N TYR A 108 -1.09 -10.18 7.60
CA TYR A 108 -1.74 -11.48 7.39
C TYR A 108 -2.70 -11.41 6.20
N PHE A 109 -2.94 -12.56 5.57
CA PHE A 109 -3.92 -12.70 4.48
C PHE A 109 -5.35 -12.79 5.02
N VAL A 110 -6.31 -12.26 4.26
CA VAL A 110 -7.75 -12.32 4.56
C VAL A 110 -8.52 -12.72 3.31
N PRO A 111 -9.28 -13.83 3.33
CA PRO A 111 -9.27 -14.87 4.36
C PRO A 111 -7.89 -15.58 4.41
N PRO A 112 -7.59 -16.35 5.49
CA PRO A 112 -6.39 -17.17 5.52
C PRO A 112 -6.30 -18.06 4.28
N PRO A 113 -5.11 -18.29 3.68
CA PRO A 113 -5.04 -18.89 2.35
C PRO A 113 -5.57 -20.34 2.30
N GLU A 114 -5.57 -21.04 3.44
CA GLU A 114 -6.17 -22.38 3.58
C GLU A 114 -7.70 -22.39 3.50
N LYS A 115 -8.35 -21.25 3.77
CA LYS A 115 -9.80 -21.05 3.69
C LYS A 115 -10.21 -20.30 2.42
N ALA A 116 -9.24 -19.95 1.57
CA ALA A 116 -9.49 -19.22 0.34
C ALA A 116 -9.98 -20.18 -0.76
N THR A 117 -11.23 -20.62 -0.66
CA THR A 117 -11.85 -21.55 -1.62
C THR A 117 -12.16 -20.89 -2.97
N SER A 118 -12.16 -19.56 -3.04
CA SER A 118 -12.55 -18.75 -4.21
C SER A 118 -11.46 -17.77 -4.67
N SER A 119 -10.20 -17.95 -4.28
CA SER A 119 -9.14 -17.04 -4.74
C SER A 119 -8.99 -17.14 -6.25
N ALA A 120 -9.02 -16.01 -6.95
CA ALA A 120 -8.74 -15.99 -8.38
C ALA A 120 -7.33 -16.55 -8.63
N ASP A 121 -7.21 -17.46 -9.61
CA ASP A 121 -5.89 -17.87 -10.08
C ASP A 121 -5.18 -16.63 -10.62
N SER A 122 -3.90 -16.48 -10.26
CA SER A 122 -3.13 -15.32 -10.67
C SER A 122 -2.88 -15.38 -12.17
N TRP A 123 -3.41 -14.40 -12.91
CA TRP A 123 -3.16 -14.24 -14.35
C TRP A 123 -1.69 -13.93 -14.69
N VAL A 124 -0.90 -13.52 -13.68
CA VAL A 124 0.53 -13.17 -13.82
C VAL A 124 1.45 -14.31 -13.38
N VAL A 125 1.04 -15.13 -12.41
CA VAL A 125 1.83 -16.25 -11.90
C VAL A 125 1.02 -17.55 -12.05
N PRO A 126 1.38 -18.41 -13.02
CA PRO A 126 0.74 -19.71 -13.16
C PRO A 126 0.72 -20.48 -11.84
N GLY A 127 -0.46 -20.90 -11.38
CA GLY A 127 -0.66 -21.61 -10.11
C GLY A 127 -0.54 -20.75 -8.83
N GLY A 128 -0.45 -19.42 -8.97
CA GLY A 128 -0.56 -18.48 -7.87
C GLY A 128 -2.02 -18.18 -7.53
N MET A 129 -2.26 -17.70 -6.31
CA MET A 129 -3.56 -17.22 -5.84
C MET A 129 -3.50 -15.71 -5.59
N GLU A 130 -4.58 -15.01 -5.90
CA GLU A 130 -4.78 -13.61 -5.54
C GLU A 130 -5.58 -13.54 -4.22
N LEU A 131 -4.98 -12.95 -3.19
CA LEU A 131 -5.54 -12.85 -1.85
C LEU A 131 -5.41 -11.43 -1.31
N ASP A 132 -6.45 -10.95 -0.65
CA ASP A 132 -6.39 -9.71 0.12
C ASP A 132 -5.51 -9.90 1.36
N TYR A 133 -4.97 -8.79 1.86
CA TYR A 133 -4.10 -8.79 3.03
C TYR A 133 -4.29 -7.53 3.88
N ILE A 134 -4.03 -7.69 5.18
CA ILE A 134 -3.99 -6.59 6.14
C ILE A 134 -2.55 -6.40 6.60
N LEU A 135 -2.06 -5.18 6.46
CA LEU A 135 -0.76 -4.75 6.98
C LEU A 135 -0.91 -4.21 8.39
N ARG A 136 -0.08 -4.71 9.30
CA ARG A 136 -0.02 -4.22 10.69
C ARG A 136 1.12 -3.27 10.91
N LYS A 137 2.27 -3.52 10.28
CA LYS A 137 3.46 -2.74 10.49
C LYS A 137 4.28 -2.66 9.22
N VAL A 138 4.69 -1.46 8.87
CA VAL A 138 5.61 -1.19 7.76
C VAL A 138 6.75 -0.32 8.28
N ILE A 139 7.98 -0.78 8.07
CA ILE A 139 9.19 -0.03 8.39
C ILE A 139 9.96 0.19 7.09
N ALA A 140 10.42 1.42 6.90
CA ALA A 140 11.39 1.78 5.87
C ALA A 140 12.76 2.07 6.50
N VAL A 141 13.83 1.64 5.83
CA VAL A 141 15.21 1.97 6.18
C VAL A 141 15.93 2.48 4.93
N PRO A 142 16.17 3.79 4.80
CA PRO A 142 17.04 4.31 3.74
C PRO A 142 18.51 3.99 4.03
N PHE A 143 19.29 3.66 3.01
CA PHE A 143 20.74 3.43 3.13
C PHE A 143 21.56 4.60 2.57
N THR A 144 20.96 5.48 1.77
CA THR A 144 21.58 6.70 1.24
C THR A 144 20.83 7.95 1.66
N VAL A 145 21.49 9.11 1.57
CA VAL A 145 20.85 10.41 1.84
C VAL A 145 19.72 10.66 0.82
N GLN A 146 19.96 10.36 -0.45
CA GLN A 146 18.97 10.50 -1.52
C GLN A 146 17.73 9.62 -1.26
N ALA A 147 17.93 8.38 -0.80
CA ALA A 147 16.85 7.49 -0.42
C ALA A 147 16.03 8.06 0.74
N ALA A 148 16.71 8.58 1.78
CA ALA A 148 16.07 9.14 2.96
C ALA A 148 15.17 10.33 2.60
N GLU A 149 15.66 11.26 1.78
CA GLU A 149 14.89 12.41 1.30
C GLU A 149 13.70 11.98 0.45
N ARG A 150 13.92 11.08 -0.53
CA ARG A 150 12.87 10.60 -1.43
C ARG A 150 11.76 9.88 -0.67
N LEU A 151 12.10 8.98 0.25
CA LEU A 151 11.13 8.26 1.07
C LEU A 151 10.39 9.21 2.01
N SER A 152 11.10 10.11 2.69
CA SER A 152 10.47 11.11 3.57
C SER A 152 9.47 11.97 2.80
N ARG A 153 9.84 12.45 1.61
CA ARG A 153 8.95 13.24 0.75
C ARG A 153 7.71 12.46 0.33
N LYS A 154 7.87 11.20 -0.07
CA LYS A 154 6.77 10.31 -0.46
C LYS A 154 5.80 10.05 0.70
N VAL A 155 6.34 9.82 1.90
CA VAL A 155 5.50 9.64 3.10
C VAL A 155 4.77 10.93 3.45
N LYS A 156 5.46 12.09 3.47
CA LYS A 156 4.86 13.39 3.76
C LYS A 156 3.77 13.77 2.77
N SER A 157 3.95 13.49 1.47
CA SER A 157 2.94 13.79 0.45
C SER A 157 1.68 12.95 0.62
N SER A 158 1.82 11.70 1.07
CA SER A 158 0.66 10.86 1.39
C SER A 158 0.07 11.20 2.75
N CYS A 159 0.88 11.74 3.66
CA CYS A 159 0.58 11.80 5.06
C CYS A 159 1.34 12.92 5.79
N PRO A 160 0.86 14.17 5.72
CA PRO A 160 1.51 15.28 6.39
C PRO A 160 1.57 15.07 7.92
N GLY A 161 2.75 15.27 8.52
CA GLY A 161 2.93 15.23 9.97
C GLY A 161 3.13 13.84 10.61
N ALA A 162 2.99 12.73 9.88
CA ALA A 162 3.12 11.40 10.49
C ALA A 162 4.56 10.92 10.73
N VAL A 163 5.55 11.53 10.07
CA VAL A 163 6.96 11.15 10.22
C VAL A 163 7.86 12.38 10.36
N PRO A 164 9.02 12.27 11.04
CA PRO A 164 9.97 13.37 11.19
C PRO A 164 10.38 13.98 9.85
N SER A 165 10.64 15.29 9.87
CA SER A 165 10.99 16.05 8.68
C SER A 165 12.34 15.66 8.08
N SER A 166 13.28 15.17 8.88
CA SER A 166 14.66 14.87 8.48
C SER A 166 14.99 13.39 8.64
N TRP A 167 14.68 12.59 7.62
CA TRP A 167 15.13 11.21 7.59
C TRP A 167 16.64 11.13 7.38
N LYS A 168 17.29 10.18 8.05
CA LYS A 168 18.73 9.94 7.99
C LYS A 168 18.99 8.50 7.50
N PRO A 169 20.10 8.26 6.80
CA PRO A 169 20.52 6.91 6.44
C PRO A 169 20.63 5.99 7.65
N PHE A 170 20.36 4.70 7.42
CA PHE A 170 20.45 3.59 8.38
C PHE A 170 19.53 3.70 9.61
N LYS A 171 18.59 4.64 9.62
CA LYS A 171 17.57 4.76 10.67
C LYS A 171 16.27 4.07 10.24
N LYS A 172 15.59 3.44 11.22
CA LYS A 172 14.29 2.79 11.02
C LYS A 172 13.17 3.80 11.16
N TYR A 173 12.32 3.89 10.14
CA TYR A 173 11.15 4.75 10.14
C TYR A 173 9.88 3.90 10.07
N LYS A 174 9.03 4.00 11.09
CA LYS A 174 7.71 3.38 11.09
C LYS A 174 6.83 4.17 10.13
N VAL A 175 6.59 3.59 8.96
CA VAL A 175 5.69 4.16 7.95
C VAL A 175 4.26 3.78 8.24
N LEU A 176 4.05 2.61 8.85
CA LEU A 176 2.76 2.15 9.36
C LEU A 176 2.97 1.41 10.68
N ALA A 177 2.11 1.65 11.65
CA ALA A 177 1.95 0.79 12.81
C ALA A 177 0.50 0.87 13.29
N TYR A 178 -0.25 -0.22 13.17
CA TYR A 178 -1.52 -0.40 13.87
C TYR A 178 -1.26 -1.20 15.14
N GLU A 179 -1.64 -0.62 16.29
CA GLU A 179 -1.78 -1.38 17.52
C GLU A 179 -3.07 -2.22 17.41
N GLU A 180 -2.98 -3.50 17.74
CA GLU A 180 -4.21 -4.28 17.99
C GLU A 180 -4.82 -3.70 19.25
N ARG A 181 -6.10 -3.33 19.21
CA ARG A 181 -6.85 -3.27 20.47
C ARG A 181 -6.93 -4.70 20.98
N ALA A 182 -6.34 -4.92 22.16
CA ALA A 182 -6.51 -6.13 22.94
C ALA A 182 -7.97 -6.28 23.37
#